data_AF-A0A947JEJ1-F1
#
_entry.id   AF-A0A947JEJ1-F1
#
_cell.length_a   1.000
_cell.length_b   1.000
_cell.length_c   1.000
_cell.angle_alpha   90.00
_cell.angle_beta   90.00
_cell.angle_gamma   90.00
#
_symmetry.space_group_name_H-M   'P 1'
#
loop_
_entity.id
_entity.type
_entity.pdbx_description
1 polymer ?
#
loop_
_entity_poly.entity_id
_entity_poly.type
_entity_poly.pdbx_seq_one_letter_code
_entity_poly.pdbx_strand_id
1 'polypeptide(L)'
;MLKKIIEFEPAYDKRHADPAKNYGIHGVSVRFVLMGDEGATQFLLFSGWMLQNVHEEFYARMRDGDAHAGHVWAPMGVDVGYHSPKPLYEDQLEIADDCPYVQDGHCYYDGTSTGGDDLFWRFVAEGVGVVWAELLDWYNDRFGTAYTLADAVASDSPTVPTAEV
;
A
#
# COMPACT_ATOMS: atom_id res chain seq x y z
N MET A 1 -11.63 13.41 12.68
CA MET A 1 -10.62 14.31 12.03
C MET A 1 -9.81 13.50 11.04
N LEU A 2 -9.42 14.02 9.88
CA LEU A 2 -8.64 13.23 8.91
C LEU A 2 -7.13 13.33 9.14
N LYS A 3 -6.41 12.21 9.01
CA LYS A 3 -4.96 12.10 9.13
C LYS A 3 -4.36 11.47 7.88
N LYS A 4 -3.34 12.11 7.31
CA LYS A 4 -2.55 11.58 6.18
C LYS A 4 -1.29 10.88 6.68
N ILE A 5 -1.09 9.63 6.26
CA ILE A 5 0.06 8.79 6.65
C ILE A 5 0.72 8.23 5.39
N ILE A 6 2.05 8.23 5.36
CA ILE A 6 2.83 7.53 4.35
C ILE A 6 3.74 6.55 5.06
N GLU A 7 3.61 5.28 4.71
CA GLU A 7 4.36 4.17 5.31
C GLU A 7 5.24 3.51 4.25
N PHE A 8 6.41 3.05 4.69
CA PHE A 8 7.38 2.35 3.86
C PHE A 8 7.66 1.00 4.50
N GLU A 9 7.33 -0.09 3.81
CA GLU A 9 7.71 -1.43 4.21
C GLU A 9 9.03 -1.79 3.50
N PRO A 10 10.07 -2.23 4.22
CA PRO A 10 11.39 -2.46 3.64
C PRO A 10 11.38 -3.63 2.64
N ALA A 11 12.23 -3.53 1.62
CA ALA A 11 12.52 -4.63 0.70
C ALA A 11 13.12 -5.84 1.43
N TYR A 12 12.94 -7.04 0.88
CA TYR A 12 13.52 -8.27 1.43
C TYR A 12 13.96 -9.25 0.36
N ASP A 13 14.90 -10.12 0.75
CA ASP A 13 15.26 -11.35 0.05
C ASP A 13 15.15 -12.51 1.04
N LYS A 14 14.03 -13.23 0.97
CA LYS A 14 13.71 -14.37 1.83
C LYS A 14 13.71 -15.66 1.01
N ARG A 15 14.51 -15.71 -0.06
CA ARG A 15 14.74 -16.93 -0.83
C ARG A 15 15.51 -17.94 0.01
N HIS A 16 15.15 -19.20 -0.12
CA HIS A 16 15.76 -20.28 0.64
C HIS A 16 15.85 -21.55 -0.22
N ALA A 17 16.88 -22.38 0.02
CA ALA A 17 17.11 -23.62 -0.73
C ALA A 17 16.01 -24.66 -0.51
N ASP A 18 15.49 -24.75 0.71
CA ASP A 18 14.25 -25.48 1.03
C ASP A 18 13.03 -24.70 0.50
N PRO A 19 12.25 -25.25 -0.46
CA PRO A 19 11.10 -24.58 -1.03
C PRO A 19 10.02 -24.21 0.00
N ALA A 20 9.89 -24.96 1.09
CA ALA A 20 8.90 -24.68 2.14
C ALA A 20 9.21 -23.40 2.95
N LYS A 21 10.44 -22.88 2.83
CA LYS A 21 10.92 -21.66 3.50
C LYS A 21 11.23 -20.54 2.52
N ASN A 22 10.92 -20.73 1.23
CA ASN A 22 11.21 -19.76 0.20
C ASN A 22 10.03 -18.79 0.07
N TYR A 23 10.17 -17.60 0.65
CA TYR A 23 9.17 -16.54 0.61
C TYR A 23 9.46 -15.48 -0.46
N GLY A 24 10.35 -15.81 -1.39
CA GLY A 24 10.69 -14.97 -2.53
C GLY A 24 11.44 -13.69 -2.17
N ILE A 25 11.29 -12.71 -3.05
CA ILE A 25 11.91 -11.39 -2.99
C ILE A 25 10.80 -10.35 -3.10
N HIS A 26 11.02 -9.17 -2.52
CA HIS A 26 10.11 -8.04 -2.67
C HIS A 26 10.87 -6.73 -2.57
N GLY A 27 10.38 -5.71 -3.27
CA GLY A 27 10.90 -4.34 -3.18
C GLY A 27 10.29 -3.58 -2.00
N VAL A 28 10.63 -2.30 -1.86
CA VAL A 28 9.94 -1.43 -0.90
C VAL A 28 8.47 -1.29 -1.30
N SER A 29 7.55 -1.54 -0.37
CA SER A 29 6.15 -1.13 -0.51
C SER A 29 5.98 0.28 0.02
N VAL A 30 5.19 1.10 -0.68
CA VAL A 30 4.79 2.44 -0.20
C VAL A 30 3.28 2.45 -0.06
N ARG A 31 2.80 2.82 1.13
CA ARG A 31 1.37 2.90 1.43
C ARG A 31 1.00 4.32 1.82
N PHE A 32 0.05 4.90 1.10
CA PHE A 32 -0.63 6.13 1.48
C PHE A 32 -1.89 5.74 2.21
N VAL A 33 -2.13 6.29 3.40
CA VAL A 33 -3.34 6.03 4.19
C VAL A 33 -3.98 7.36 4.57
N LEU A 34 -5.28 7.48 4.31
CA LEU A 34 -6.12 8.56 4.81
C LEU A 34 -7.06 7.98 5.87
N MET A 35 -6.82 8.33 7.12
CA MET A 35 -7.51 7.77 8.27
C MET A 35 -8.45 8.81 8.88
N GLY A 36 -9.63 8.37 9.31
CA GLY A 36 -10.59 9.16 10.06
C GLY A 36 -11.34 8.33 11.08
N ASP A 37 -12.36 8.91 11.71
CA ASP A 37 -13.05 8.28 12.84
C ASP A 37 -13.87 7.05 12.39
N GLU A 38 -14.21 6.97 11.10
CA GLU A 38 -15.08 5.93 10.53
C GLU A 38 -14.30 4.75 9.93
N GLY A 39 -12.97 4.90 9.78
CA GLY A 39 -12.10 3.91 9.15
C GLY A 39 -10.91 4.56 8.45
N ALA A 40 -10.40 3.92 7.41
CA ALA A 40 -9.32 4.46 6.59
C ALA A 40 -9.46 4.07 5.12
N THR A 41 -8.89 4.85 4.21
CA THR A 41 -8.65 4.46 2.82
C THR A 41 -7.16 4.39 2.53
N GLN A 42 -6.77 3.55 1.59
CA GLN A 42 -5.37 3.35 1.25
C GLN A 42 -5.11 3.34 -0.25
N PHE A 43 -3.87 3.68 -0.59
CA PHE A 43 -3.25 3.37 -1.88
C PHE A 43 -1.91 2.69 -1.60
N LEU A 44 -1.79 1.43 -2.02
CA LEU A 44 -0.56 0.64 -1.94
C LEU A 44 0.09 0.57 -3.31
N LEU A 45 1.39 0.86 -3.38
CA LEU A 45 2.21 0.65 -4.56
C LEU A 45 3.47 -0.14 -4.22
N PHE A 46 3.90 -0.97 -5.16
CA PHE A 46 5.23 -1.58 -5.13
C PHE A 46 6.18 -0.67 -5.89
N SER A 47 7.23 -0.20 -5.23
CA SER A 47 8.12 0.83 -5.78
C SER A 47 9.15 0.28 -6.78
N GLY A 48 9.36 -1.03 -6.81
CA GLY A 48 10.48 -1.64 -7.53
C GLY A 48 11.87 -1.34 -6.91
N TRP A 49 11.94 -0.66 -5.76
CA TRP A 49 13.20 -0.41 -5.05
C TRP A 49 13.65 -1.68 -4.33
N MET A 50 14.51 -2.45 -5.00
CA MET A 50 15.01 -3.74 -4.50
C MET A 50 16.27 -3.58 -3.64
N LEU A 51 16.59 -4.61 -2.84
CA LEU A 51 17.90 -4.72 -2.20
C LEU A 51 19.01 -4.74 -3.25
N GLN A 52 20.19 -4.21 -2.90
CA GLN A 52 21.32 -4.07 -3.85
C GLN A 52 21.71 -5.41 -4.49
N ASN A 53 21.83 -6.48 -3.71
CA ASN A 53 22.21 -7.80 -4.22
C ASN A 53 21.18 -8.35 -5.22
N VAL A 54 19.89 -8.07 -4.98
CA VAL A 54 18.81 -8.48 -5.88
C VAL A 54 18.86 -7.66 -7.17
N HIS A 55 19.07 -6.35 -7.05
CA HIS A 55 19.22 -5.46 -8.21
C HIS A 55 20.39 -5.89 -9.11
N GLU A 56 21.57 -6.18 -8.52
CA GLU A 56 22.75 -6.62 -9.27
C GLU A 56 22.52 -7.96 -9.99
N GLU A 57 21.89 -8.93 -9.32
CA GLU A 57 21.55 -10.24 -9.90
C GLU A 57 20.66 -10.09 -11.14
N PHE A 58 19.56 -9.36 -11.03
CA PHE A 58 18.64 -9.17 -12.15
C PHE A 58 19.26 -8.31 -13.26
N TYR A 59 20.09 -7.32 -12.93
CA TYR A 59 20.81 -6.55 -13.94
C TYR A 59 21.74 -7.44 -14.77
N ALA A 60 22.46 -8.37 -14.11
CA ALA A 60 23.28 -9.35 -14.82
C ALA A 60 22.44 -10.24 -15.74
N ARG A 61 21.29 -10.74 -15.27
CA ARG A 61 20.35 -11.55 -16.07
C ARG A 61 19.82 -10.79 -17.29
N MET A 62 19.45 -9.53 -17.13
CA MET A 62 19.02 -8.67 -18.26
C MET A 62 20.11 -8.52 -19.30
N ARG A 63 21.37 -8.29 -18.88
CA ARG A 63 22.52 -8.22 -19.78
C ARG A 63 22.74 -9.51 -20.55
N ASP A 64 22.40 -10.65 -19.94
CA ASP A 64 22.51 -11.98 -20.54
C ASP A 64 21.28 -12.35 -21.40
N GLY A 65 20.34 -11.42 -21.59
CA GLY A 65 19.18 -11.57 -22.48
C GLY A 65 17.93 -12.16 -21.82
N ASP A 66 17.89 -12.28 -20.49
CA ASP A 66 16.69 -12.69 -19.77
C ASP A 66 15.66 -11.54 -19.74
N ALA A 67 14.72 -11.58 -20.69
CA ALA A 67 13.65 -10.59 -20.79
C ALA A 67 12.74 -10.54 -19.55
N HIS A 68 12.66 -11.62 -18.76
CA HIS A 68 11.84 -11.64 -17.55
C HIS A 68 12.47 -10.86 -16.39
N ALA A 69 13.77 -10.65 -16.41
CA ALA A 69 14.48 -9.93 -15.35
C ALA A 69 14.08 -8.43 -15.28
N GLY A 70 13.65 -7.83 -16.40
CA GLY A 70 13.25 -6.41 -16.45
C GLY A 70 11.83 -6.13 -15.96
N HIS A 71 10.92 -7.10 -16.04
CA HIS A 71 9.52 -6.91 -15.63
C HIS A 71 9.32 -6.89 -14.11
N VAL A 72 10.27 -7.44 -13.35
CA VAL A 72 10.19 -7.51 -11.88
C VAL A 72 10.35 -6.13 -11.22
N TRP A 73 10.75 -5.10 -11.97
CA TRP A 73 11.25 -3.83 -11.42
C TRP A 73 10.35 -2.61 -11.67
N ALA A 74 9.36 -2.72 -12.54
CA ALA A 74 8.51 -1.58 -12.82
C ALA A 74 7.69 -1.26 -11.56
N PRO A 75 7.75 -0.01 -11.05
CA PRO A 75 6.84 0.39 -9.99
C PRO A 75 5.39 0.21 -10.49
N MET A 76 4.50 -0.22 -9.61
CA MET A 76 3.10 -0.46 -9.96
C MET A 76 2.16 -0.15 -8.80
N GLY A 77 0.96 0.33 -9.12
CA GLY A 77 -0.15 0.39 -8.19
C GLY A 77 -0.68 -1.01 -7.93
N VAL A 78 -0.87 -1.35 -6.65
CA VAL A 78 -1.27 -2.70 -6.23
C VAL A 78 -2.71 -2.70 -5.80
N ASP A 79 -3.13 -1.66 -5.10
CA ASP A 79 -4.44 -1.60 -4.49
C ASP A 79 -4.84 -0.15 -4.16
N VAL A 80 -6.11 0.16 -4.41
CA VAL A 80 -6.84 1.22 -3.71
C VAL A 80 -8.00 0.56 -2.97
N GLY A 81 -8.13 0.84 -1.68
CA GLY A 81 -9.10 0.15 -0.83
C GLY A 81 -9.43 0.90 0.46
N TYR A 82 -10.20 0.26 1.32
CA TYR A 82 -10.59 0.80 2.62
C TYR A 82 -10.46 -0.22 3.75
N HIS A 83 -10.33 0.30 4.96
CA HIS A 83 -10.38 -0.42 6.24
C HIS A 83 -11.56 0.11 7.04
N SER A 84 -12.47 -0.76 7.46
CA SER A 84 -13.67 -0.40 8.20
C SER A 84 -13.76 -1.18 9.52
N PRO A 85 -14.15 -0.56 10.65
CA PRO A 85 -14.38 -1.26 11.92
C PRO A 85 -15.65 -2.12 11.94
N LYS A 86 -16.47 -2.02 10.88
CA LYS A 86 -17.74 -2.75 10.71
C LYS A 86 -17.91 -3.19 9.26
N PRO A 87 -18.67 -4.27 8.98
CA PRO A 87 -18.95 -4.65 7.60
C PRO A 87 -19.77 -3.55 6.89
N LEU A 88 -19.42 -3.23 5.65
CA LEU A 88 -20.15 -2.27 4.80
C LEU A 88 -21.20 -2.95 3.92
N TYR A 89 -21.22 -4.29 3.88
CA TYR A 89 -22.22 -5.10 3.19
C TYR A 89 -22.44 -6.44 3.92
N GLU A 90 -23.58 -7.10 3.66
CA GLU A 90 -24.14 -8.21 4.46
C GLU A 90 -23.19 -9.40 4.68
N ASP A 91 -22.31 -9.68 3.70
CA ASP A 91 -21.40 -10.83 3.72
C ASP A 91 -19.91 -10.45 3.77
N GLN A 92 -19.58 -9.23 4.19
CA GLN A 92 -18.18 -8.82 4.29
C GLN A 92 -17.49 -9.57 5.43
N LEU A 93 -16.44 -10.31 5.09
CA LEU A 93 -15.63 -11.04 6.07
C LEU A 93 -14.61 -10.10 6.72
N GLU A 94 -14.40 -10.31 8.01
CA GLU A 94 -13.31 -9.70 8.75
C GLU A 94 -11.96 -10.29 8.26
N ILE A 95 -10.98 -9.42 8.02
CA ILE A 95 -9.67 -9.81 7.48
C ILE A 95 -8.55 -9.79 8.53
N ALA A 96 -8.75 -9.10 9.65
CA ALA A 96 -7.77 -8.96 10.73
C ALA A 96 -8.46 -8.53 12.03
N ASP A 97 -7.90 -8.95 13.16
CA ASP A 97 -8.34 -8.61 14.53
C ASP A 97 -7.42 -7.60 15.23
N ASP A 98 -6.37 -7.11 14.56
CA ASP A 98 -5.37 -6.18 15.08
C ASP A 98 -4.96 -5.09 14.07
N CYS A 99 -5.87 -4.71 13.16
CA CYS A 99 -5.57 -3.74 12.12
C CYS A 99 -5.19 -2.36 12.70
N PRO A 100 -4.03 -1.78 12.32
CA PRO A 100 -3.56 -0.51 12.86
C PRO A 100 -4.33 0.71 12.36
N TYR A 101 -5.23 0.52 11.40
CA TYR A 101 -5.96 1.61 10.74
C TYR A 101 -7.41 1.78 11.23
N VAL A 102 -7.83 0.98 12.21
CA VAL A 102 -9.18 1.05 12.82
C VAL A 102 -9.05 0.95 14.35
N GLN A 103 -9.89 1.70 15.08
CA GLN A 103 -9.70 1.95 16.51
C GLN A 103 -9.74 0.69 17.40
N ASP A 104 -10.51 -0.32 17.02
CA ASP A 104 -10.73 -1.55 17.80
C ASP A 104 -10.04 -2.79 17.17
N GLY A 105 -9.18 -2.61 16.17
CA GLY A 105 -8.43 -3.68 15.50
C GLY A 105 -9.24 -4.56 14.53
N HIS A 106 -10.53 -4.78 14.81
CA HIS A 106 -11.45 -5.50 13.93
C HIS A 106 -11.60 -4.83 12.57
N CYS A 107 -11.16 -5.48 11.51
CA CYS A 107 -11.06 -4.86 10.20
C CYS A 107 -11.80 -5.63 9.12
N TYR A 108 -12.69 -4.91 8.45
CA TYR A 108 -13.34 -5.31 7.22
C TYR A 108 -12.71 -4.50 6.09
N TYR A 109 -12.17 -5.20 5.11
CA TYR A 109 -11.41 -4.61 4.03
C TYR A 109 -11.99 -5.02 2.68
N ASP A 110 -11.97 -4.09 1.74
CA ASP A 110 -12.16 -4.36 0.34
C ASP A 110 -11.39 -3.32 -0.49
N GLY A 111 -11.01 -3.70 -1.70
CA GLY A 111 -10.14 -2.90 -2.54
C GLY A 111 -10.10 -3.38 -3.98
N THR A 112 -9.40 -2.63 -4.82
CA THR A 112 -9.27 -2.93 -6.24
C THR A 112 -7.84 -2.71 -6.73
N SER A 113 -7.31 -3.73 -7.39
CA SER A 113 -6.01 -3.64 -8.06
C SER A 113 -6.07 -2.83 -9.35
N THR A 114 -7.20 -2.84 -10.06
CA THR A 114 -7.35 -2.02 -11.27
C THR A 114 -7.40 -0.53 -10.92
N GLY A 115 -8.09 -0.16 -9.84
CA GLY A 115 -8.03 1.22 -9.33
C GLY A 115 -6.65 1.60 -8.80
N GLY A 116 -5.91 0.63 -8.26
CA GLY A 116 -4.48 0.76 -7.95
C GLY A 116 -3.65 1.19 -9.15
N ASP A 117 -3.73 0.46 -10.26
CA ASP A 117 -2.96 0.76 -11.48
C ASP A 117 -3.35 2.14 -12.07
N ASP A 118 -4.65 2.44 -12.15
CA ASP A 118 -5.13 3.72 -12.64
C ASP A 118 -4.63 4.90 -11.77
N LEU A 119 -4.70 4.77 -10.45
CA LEU A 119 -4.21 5.80 -9.53
C LEU A 119 -2.69 5.93 -9.58
N PHE A 120 -1.96 4.84 -9.81
CA PHE A 120 -0.50 4.88 -9.96
C PHE A 120 -0.08 5.76 -11.14
N TRP A 121 -0.70 5.61 -12.32
CA TRP A 121 -0.33 6.43 -13.47
C TRP A 121 -0.68 7.91 -13.28
N ARG A 122 -1.80 8.21 -12.61
CA ARG A 122 -2.14 9.58 -12.21
C ARG A 122 -1.13 10.13 -11.21
N PHE A 123 -0.74 9.35 -10.21
CA PHE A 123 0.29 9.74 -9.24
C PHE A 123 1.63 10.08 -9.93
N VAL A 124 2.05 9.28 -10.91
CA VAL A 124 3.27 9.55 -11.69
C VAL A 124 3.16 10.87 -12.47
N ALA A 125 1.99 11.17 -13.05
CA ALA A 125 1.78 12.35 -13.89
C ALA A 125 1.54 13.64 -13.08
N GLU A 126 0.81 13.55 -11.97
CA GLU A 126 0.25 14.70 -11.24
C GLU A 126 0.85 14.88 -9.83
N GLY A 127 1.57 13.87 -9.33
CA GLY A 127 2.20 13.87 -8.02
C GLY A 127 1.23 13.53 -6.89
N VAL A 128 1.69 13.68 -5.64
CA VAL A 128 1.00 13.16 -4.44
C VAL A 128 -0.38 13.78 -4.18
N GLY A 129 -0.66 14.97 -4.71
CA GLY A 129 -1.95 15.64 -4.53
C GLY A 129 -3.13 14.80 -5.03
N VAL A 130 -2.95 14.11 -6.16
CA VAL A 130 -4.00 13.28 -6.76
C VAL A 130 -4.31 12.05 -5.93
N VAL A 131 -3.30 11.48 -5.25
CA VAL A 131 -3.47 10.34 -4.34
C VAL A 131 -4.38 10.75 -3.19
N TRP A 132 -4.11 11.89 -2.55
CA TRP A 132 -4.94 12.33 -1.42
C TRP A 132 -6.36 12.68 -1.82
N ALA A 133 -6.55 13.27 -3.00
CA ALA A 133 -7.88 13.55 -3.53
C ALA A 133 -8.66 12.24 -3.76
N GLU A 134 -8.05 11.25 -4.41
CA GLU A 134 -8.69 9.95 -4.67
C GLU A 134 -9.03 9.21 -3.37
N LEU A 135 -8.12 9.20 -2.39
CA LEU A 135 -8.36 8.55 -1.10
C LEU A 135 -9.48 9.22 -0.31
N LEU A 136 -9.60 10.55 -0.41
CA LEU A 136 -10.70 11.29 0.20
C LEU A 136 -12.04 10.99 -0.48
N ASP A 137 -12.06 10.92 -1.81
CA ASP A 137 -13.26 10.57 -2.56
C ASP A 137 -13.75 9.16 -2.20
N TRP A 138 -12.84 8.19 -2.14
CA TRP A 138 -13.14 6.85 -1.61
C TRP A 138 -13.66 6.89 -0.18
N TYR A 139 -13.04 7.68 0.69
CA TYR A 139 -13.44 7.75 2.10
C TYR A 139 -14.87 8.27 2.22
N ASN A 140 -15.16 9.39 1.54
CA ASN A 140 -16.49 10.00 1.54
C ASN A 140 -17.55 9.07 0.95
N ASP A 141 -17.25 8.39 -0.16
CA ASP A 141 -18.16 7.42 -0.79
C ASP A 141 -18.48 6.24 0.13
N ARG A 142 -17.46 5.60 0.71
CA ARG A 142 -17.64 4.39 1.53
C ARG A 142 -18.26 4.65 2.89
N PHE A 143 -17.93 5.77 3.50
CA PHE A 143 -18.39 6.10 4.86
C PHE A 143 -19.55 7.10 4.88
N GLY A 144 -20.02 7.58 3.72
CA GLY A 144 -21.13 8.52 3.62
C GLY A 144 -20.82 9.88 4.26
N THR A 145 -19.57 10.32 4.19
CA THR A 145 -19.09 11.58 4.77
C THR A 145 -18.97 12.69 3.73
N ALA A 146 -18.68 13.90 4.18
CA ALA A 146 -18.52 15.08 3.32
C ALA A 146 -17.26 15.89 3.69
N TYR A 147 -16.16 15.20 3.97
CA TYR A 147 -14.88 15.83 4.30
C TYR A 147 -14.22 16.46 3.06
N THR A 148 -13.36 17.42 3.31
CA THR A 148 -12.49 18.09 2.34
C THR A 148 -11.02 17.85 2.69
N LEU A 149 -10.11 18.08 1.75
CA LEU A 149 -8.67 17.98 2.04
C LEU A 149 -8.18 19.00 3.08
N ALA A 150 -8.94 20.06 3.34
CA ALA A 150 -8.65 21.03 4.39
C ALA A 150 -8.91 20.47 5.81
N ASP A 151 -9.73 19.43 5.92
CA ASP A 151 -10.02 18.73 7.18
C ASP A 151 -8.92 17.72 7.54
N ALA A 152 -7.98 17.48 6.63
CA ALA A 152 -6.89 16.54 6.81
C ALA A 152 -5.63 17.23 7.35
N VAL A 153 -5.21 16.81 8.54
CA VAL A 153 -3.92 17.19 9.12
C VAL A 153 -2.83 16.24 8.62
N ALA A 154 -1.65 16.79 8.36
CA ALA A 154 -0.47 15.96 8.14
C ALA A 154 -0.14 15.24 9.45
N SER A 155 0.15 13.93 9.37
CA SER A 155 0.76 13.23 10.49
C SER A 155 2.15 13.80 10.74
N ASP A 156 2.39 14.34 11.94
CA ASP A 156 3.74 14.65 12.37
C ASP A 156 4.52 13.33 12.56
N SER A 157 5.33 13.01 11.54
CA SER A 157 6.33 11.92 11.48
C SER A 157 5.81 10.47 11.33
N PRO A 158 6.51 9.64 10.52
CA PRO A 158 6.30 8.20 10.50
C PRO A 158 6.89 7.60 11.79
N THR A 159 6.06 6.94 12.60
CA THR A 159 6.53 5.95 13.57
C THR A 159 7.06 4.78 12.77
N VAL A 160 8.37 4.75 12.51
CA VAL A 160 9.04 3.56 11.98
C VAL A 160 8.88 2.46 13.03
N PRO A 161 8.16 1.36 12.75
CA PRO A 161 8.15 0.23 13.65
C PRO A 161 9.60 -0.27 13.73
N THR A 162 10.16 -0.30 14.95
CA THR A 162 11.46 -0.95 15.15
C THR A 162 11.28 -2.42 14.87
N ALA A 163 11.68 -2.88 13.69
CA ALA A 163 11.87 -4.29 13.43
C ALA A 163 12.97 -4.78 14.39
N GLU A 164 12.61 -5.62 15.34
CA GLU A 164 13.59 -6.44 16.06
C GLU A 164 14.25 -7.36 15.01
N VAL A 165 15.56 -7.18 14.82
CA VAL A 165 16.41 -7.96 13.91
C VAL A 165 17.00 -9.14 14.67
#